data_AF-A0AAV8WK74-F1
#
_entry.id   AF-A0AAV8WK74-F1
#
_cell.length_a   1.000
_cell.length_b   1.000
_cell.length_c   1.000
_cell.angle_alpha   90.00
_cell.angle_beta   90.00
_cell.angle_gamma   90.00
#
_symmetry.space_group_name_H-M   'P 1'
#
loop_
_entity.id
_entity.type
_entity.pdbx_description
1 polymer ?
#
loop_
_entity_poly.entity_id
_entity_poly.type
_entity_poly.pdbx_seq_one_letter_code
_entity_poly.pdbx_strand_id
1 'polypeptide(L)'
;MIVSAYDPVTKTFAVPSLAMHMGTSLKIVSNELTHLILKESRGFQCRSPAEAEECLKHVKKFRKLVESCWTIELSSLANKHLQEKRWQKPLLVPLVSDVKMFRDQSLKIANDCISLFQHGKANIETYKLLANCSLALLIVFNRRRIGDVQFLKISDYNHENRTNFVDFKSALSDTERMLTKKYKRVVNGGKGSRPVVILVPEIIQNFISAILQHRKTYVSPDNEYLFAIPGSTITWGKGDVALQQLAKKINLKQPQTLSSNKLRKHIATVMQLLNLSQDEVKQFSSFMGHTQKTHEEFYE
;
A
#
# COMPACT_ATOMS: atom_id res chain seq x y z
N MET A 1 22.11 -28.28 9.34
CA MET A 1 21.54 -26.90 9.41
C MET A 1 20.02 -27.00 9.32
N ILE A 2 19.32 -26.98 10.47
CA ILE A 2 17.86 -27.15 10.58
C ILE A 2 17.10 -25.85 10.26
N VAL A 3 17.79 -24.72 10.21
CA VAL A 3 17.18 -23.40 10.01
C VAL A 3 16.67 -23.26 8.58
N SER A 4 15.36 -23.01 8.44
CA SER A 4 14.65 -22.79 7.17
C SER A 4 14.64 -23.97 6.18
N ALA A 5 14.97 -25.18 6.66
CA ALA A 5 15.13 -26.40 5.85
C ALA A 5 15.99 -26.14 4.60
N TYR A 6 17.24 -25.75 4.85
CA TYR A 6 18.26 -25.59 3.81
C TYR A 6 18.67 -26.95 3.27
N ASP A 7 18.58 -27.12 1.95
CA ASP A 7 19.08 -28.29 1.25
C ASP A 7 20.48 -27.99 0.69
N PRO A 8 21.56 -28.63 1.21
CA PRO A 8 22.92 -28.38 0.77
C PRO A 8 23.22 -28.90 -0.65
N VAL A 9 22.43 -29.86 -1.15
CA VAL A 9 22.61 -30.44 -2.50
C VAL A 9 22.04 -29.51 -3.56
N THR A 10 20.80 -29.07 -3.36
CA THR A 10 20.14 -28.15 -4.31
C THR A 10 20.46 -26.68 -4.04
N LYS A 11 21.09 -26.37 -2.90
CA LYS A 11 21.34 -25.00 -2.42
C LYS A 11 20.05 -24.18 -2.29
N THR A 12 18.95 -24.84 -1.94
CA THR A 12 17.63 -24.22 -1.82
C THR A 12 17.11 -24.20 -0.39
N PHE A 13 16.04 -23.44 -0.16
CA PHE A 13 15.40 -23.29 1.16
C PHE A 13 13.91 -23.56 1.02
N ALA A 14 13.31 -24.27 1.98
CA ALA A 14 11.86 -24.41 2.02
C ALA A 14 11.18 -23.06 2.30
N VAL A 15 11.75 -22.27 3.23
CA VAL A 15 11.27 -20.92 3.58
C VAL A 15 12.42 -19.90 3.45
N PRO A 16 12.75 -19.47 2.22
CA PRO A 16 13.92 -18.61 2.01
C PRO A 16 13.77 -17.24 2.70
N SER A 17 12.55 -16.71 2.86
CA SER A 17 12.33 -15.44 3.57
C SER A 17 12.75 -15.51 5.04
N LEU A 18 12.58 -16.66 5.68
CA LEU A 18 13.03 -16.86 7.06
C LEU A 18 14.56 -16.86 7.14
N ALA A 19 15.22 -17.61 6.25
CA ALA A 19 16.68 -17.64 6.17
C ALA A 19 17.28 -16.25 5.95
N MET A 20 16.64 -15.44 5.10
CA MET A 20 17.05 -14.07 4.81
C MET A 20 16.95 -13.16 6.05
N HIS A 21 15.87 -13.26 6.83
CA HIS A 21 15.62 -12.37 7.98
C HIS A 21 16.25 -12.85 9.30
N MET A 22 16.54 -14.14 9.43
CA MET A 22 17.09 -14.74 10.66
C MET A 22 18.41 -14.08 11.10
N GLY A 23 19.29 -13.74 10.15
CA GLY A 23 20.52 -13.02 10.45
C GLY A 23 20.26 -11.67 11.11
N THR A 24 19.23 -10.94 10.67
CA THR A 24 18.80 -9.68 11.32
C THR A 24 18.26 -9.93 12.72
N SER A 25 17.43 -10.96 12.92
CA SER A 25 16.91 -11.33 14.23
C SER A 25 18.03 -11.69 15.21
N LEU A 26 19.02 -12.48 14.78
CA LEU A 26 20.18 -12.85 15.61
C LEU A 26 21.02 -11.63 16.02
N LYS A 27 21.18 -10.65 15.12
CA LYS A 27 21.85 -9.38 15.45
C LYS A 27 21.07 -8.57 16.49
N ILE A 28 19.73 -8.49 16.35
CA ILE A 28 18.86 -7.81 17.32
C ILE A 28 18.96 -8.48 18.69
N VAL A 29 18.84 -9.81 18.75
CA VAL A 29 18.96 -10.55 20.02
C VAL A 29 20.34 -10.36 20.65
N SER A 30 21.42 -10.31 19.85
CA SER A 30 22.76 -10.04 20.38
C SER A 30 22.88 -8.63 20.99
N ASN A 31 22.23 -7.64 20.38
CA ASN A 31 22.21 -6.27 20.90
C ASN A 31 21.38 -6.17 22.18
N GLU A 32 20.20 -6.79 22.21
CA GLU A 32 19.36 -6.84 23.40
C GLU A 32 20.06 -7.55 24.55
N LEU A 33 20.69 -8.70 24.29
CA LEU A 33 21.46 -9.42 25.30
C LEU A 33 22.62 -8.57 25.85
N THR A 34 23.34 -7.86 24.97
CA THR A 34 24.38 -6.91 25.39
C THR A 34 23.81 -5.84 26.33
N HIS A 35 22.66 -5.27 25.98
CA HIS A 35 22.00 -4.22 26.77
C HIS A 35 21.47 -4.76 28.11
N LEU A 36 20.89 -5.97 28.14
CA LEU A 36 20.39 -6.62 29.35
C LEU A 36 21.51 -6.94 30.35
N ILE A 37 22.67 -7.40 29.85
CA ILE A 37 23.87 -7.65 30.67
C ILE A 37 24.40 -6.34 31.25
N LEU A 38 24.53 -5.29 30.43
CA LEU A 38 25.03 -3.98 30.89
C LEU A 38 24.10 -3.29 31.90
N LYS A 39 22.79 -3.58 31.84
CA LYS A 39 21.79 -3.04 32.79
C LYS A 39 21.54 -3.94 34.00
N GLU A 40 22.23 -5.07 34.12
CA GLU A 40 22.04 -6.05 35.20
C GLU A 40 20.56 -6.44 35.41
N SER A 41 19.84 -6.59 34.30
CA SER A 41 18.41 -6.88 34.32
C SER A 41 18.14 -8.25 34.93
N ARG A 42 16.95 -8.44 35.53
CA ARG A 42 16.58 -9.68 36.23
C ARG A 42 16.81 -10.91 35.33
N GLY A 43 17.66 -11.84 35.77
CA GLY A 43 18.03 -13.05 35.03
C GLY A 43 19.27 -12.91 34.12
N PHE A 44 19.83 -11.72 33.98
CA PHE A 44 21.04 -11.42 33.20
C PHE A 44 22.13 -10.77 34.06
N GLN A 45 22.14 -11.08 35.35
CA GLN A 45 23.12 -10.60 36.33
C GLN A 45 24.32 -11.53 36.34
N CYS A 46 25.51 -10.95 36.18
CA CYS A 46 26.77 -11.67 36.33
C CYS A 46 27.22 -11.62 37.79
N ARG A 47 27.89 -12.68 38.26
CA ARG A 47 28.35 -12.79 39.65
C ARG A 47 29.59 -11.94 39.92
N SER A 48 30.31 -11.56 38.86
CA SER A 48 31.48 -10.69 38.94
C SER A 48 31.60 -9.79 37.70
N PRO A 49 32.30 -8.64 37.82
CA PRO A 49 32.62 -7.79 36.67
C PRO A 49 33.42 -8.53 35.57
N ALA A 50 34.30 -9.45 35.96
CA ALA A 50 35.09 -10.26 35.01
C ALA A 50 34.22 -11.22 34.18
N GLU A 51 33.22 -11.85 34.82
CA GLU A 51 32.25 -12.71 34.13
C GLU A 51 31.36 -11.91 33.17
N ALA A 52 30.95 -10.70 33.55
CA ALA A 52 30.20 -9.80 32.67
C ALA A 52 30.99 -9.45 31.41
N GLU A 53 32.28 -9.10 31.57
CA GLU A 53 33.15 -8.76 30.45
C GLU A 53 33.41 -9.95 29.52
N GLU A 54 33.55 -11.16 30.06
CA GLU A 54 33.67 -12.39 29.28
C GLU A 54 32.39 -12.70 28.49
N CYS A 55 31.22 -12.61 29.14
CA CYS A 55 29.93 -12.78 28.48
C CYS A 55 29.75 -11.77 27.33
N LEU A 56 30.03 -10.49 27.57
CA LEU A 56 29.98 -9.45 26.54
C LEU A 56 30.94 -9.73 25.38
N LYS A 57 32.13 -10.29 25.66
CA LYS A 57 33.09 -10.71 24.64
C LYS A 57 32.53 -11.85 23.79
N HIS A 58 31.88 -12.84 24.38
CA HIS A 58 31.22 -13.92 23.65
C HIS A 58 30.07 -13.42 22.77
N VAL A 59 29.21 -12.54 23.29
CA VAL A 59 28.11 -11.95 22.51
C VAL A 59 28.65 -11.13 21.34
N LYS A 60 29.72 -10.34 21.54
CA LYS A 60 30.37 -9.58 20.45
C LYS A 60 30.99 -10.50 19.39
N LYS A 61 31.66 -11.59 19.80
CA LYS A 61 32.22 -12.59 18.87
C LYS A 61 31.11 -13.27 18.05
N PHE A 62 30.03 -13.70 18.71
CA PHE A 62 28.89 -14.30 18.04
C PHE A 62 28.25 -13.33 17.04
N ARG A 63 28.02 -12.08 17.43
CA ARG A 63 27.48 -11.06 16.53
C ARG A 63 28.35 -10.85 15.29
N LYS A 64 29.68 -10.77 15.46
CA LYS A 64 30.61 -10.67 14.32
C LYS A 64 30.50 -11.87 13.38
N LEU A 65 30.40 -13.09 13.92
CA LEU A 65 30.22 -14.31 13.12
C LEU A 65 28.91 -14.27 12.32
N VAL A 66 27.81 -13.81 12.93
CA VAL A 66 26.52 -13.64 12.22
C VAL A 66 26.63 -12.57 11.15
N GLU A 67 27.32 -11.46 11.40
CA GLU A 67 27.52 -10.40 10.41
C GLU A 67 28.34 -10.87 9.20
N SER A 68 29.43 -11.61 9.42
CA SER A 68 30.33 -12.08 8.37
C SER A 68 29.77 -13.27 7.59
N CYS A 69 29.31 -14.31 8.27
CA CYS A 69 28.98 -15.58 7.63
C CYS A 69 27.53 -15.61 7.15
N TRP A 70 26.58 -15.15 7.97
CA TRP A 70 25.16 -15.29 7.64
C TRP A 70 24.76 -14.52 6.38
N THR A 71 25.29 -13.30 6.24
CA THR A 71 25.00 -12.44 5.10
C THR A 71 25.50 -13.06 3.79
N ILE A 72 26.71 -13.61 3.81
CA ILE A 72 27.40 -14.13 2.63
C ILE A 72 26.87 -15.52 2.25
N GLU A 73 26.71 -16.41 3.22
CA GLU A 73 26.44 -17.83 2.96
C GLU A 73 24.95 -18.14 2.82
N LEU A 74 24.10 -17.46 3.59
CA LEU A 74 22.68 -17.82 3.71
C LEU A 74 21.75 -16.74 3.16
N SER A 75 21.93 -15.47 3.53
CA SER A 75 21.04 -14.40 3.08
C SER A 75 21.12 -14.14 1.58
N SER A 76 22.33 -14.16 1.00
CA SER A 76 22.54 -13.96 -0.44
C SER A 76 21.85 -15.06 -1.27
N LEU A 77 22.04 -16.33 -0.88
CA LEU A 77 21.47 -17.50 -1.53
C LEU A 77 19.95 -17.57 -1.37
N ALA A 78 19.46 -17.25 -0.17
CA ALA A 78 18.03 -17.15 0.09
C ALA A 78 17.38 -16.06 -0.75
N ASN A 79 18.03 -14.89 -0.88
CA ASN A 79 17.54 -13.80 -1.73
C ASN A 79 17.53 -14.20 -3.21
N LYS A 80 18.61 -14.83 -3.72
CA LYS A 80 18.65 -15.38 -5.08
C LYS A 80 17.47 -16.32 -5.34
N HIS A 81 17.26 -17.30 -4.47
CA HIS A 81 16.16 -18.25 -4.59
C HIS A 81 14.78 -17.56 -4.54
N LEU A 82 14.60 -16.52 -3.70
CA LEU A 82 13.36 -15.72 -3.71
C LEU A 82 13.15 -14.98 -5.02
N GLN A 83 14.20 -14.40 -5.59
CA GLN A 83 14.12 -13.65 -6.84
C GLN A 83 13.82 -14.59 -8.01
N GLU A 84 14.51 -15.73 -8.12
CA GLU A 84 14.25 -16.73 -9.16
C GLU A 84 12.81 -17.25 -9.11
N LYS A 85 12.29 -17.58 -7.91
CA LYS A 85 10.88 -17.95 -7.71
C LYS A 85 9.90 -16.84 -8.07
N ARG A 86 10.31 -15.57 -7.99
CA ARG A 86 9.48 -14.42 -8.39
C ARG A 86 9.50 -14.22 -9.91
N TRP A 87 10.64 -14.39 -10.57
CA TRP A 87 10.78 -14.24 -12.03
C TRP A 87 10.03 -15.32 -12.81
N GLN A 88 9.99 -16.54 -12.29
CA GLN A 88 9.25 -17.64 -12.91
C GLN A 88 7.72 -17.47 -12.86
N LYS A 89 7.20 -16.55 -12.04
CA LYS A 89 5.76 -16.29 -11.95
C LYS A 89 5.35 -15.24 -12.99
N PRO A 90 4.41 -15.53 -13.89
CA PRO A 90 3.96 -14.55 -14.87
C PRO A 90 3.37 -13.32 -14.17
N LEU A 91 3.73 -12.14 -14.65
CA LEU A 91 3.22 -10.87 -14.12
C LEU A 91 1.74 -10.72 -14.47
N LEU A 92 0.87 -11.14 -13.55
CA LEU A 92 -0.57 -11.02 -13.75
C LEU A 92 -1.05 -9.59 -13.48
N VAL A 93 -1.22 -8.80 -14.54
CA VAL A 93 -1.83 -7.46 -14.52
C VAL A 93 -3.27 -7.49 -15.06
N PRO A 94 -4.16 -6.60 -14.59
CA PRO A 94 -5.51 -6.44 -15.13
C PRO A 94 -5.55 -6.21 -16.63
N LEU A 95 -6.60 -6.72 -17.27
CA LEU A 95 -6.93 -6.32 -18.64
C LEU A 95 -7.46 -4.89 -18.67
N VAL A 96 -7.04 -4.09 -19.65
CA VAL A 96 -7.56 -2.73 -19.85
C VAL A 96 -9.09 -2.74 -19.98
N SER A 97 -9.63 -3.73 -20.68
CA SER A 97 -11.08 -3.94 -20.83
C SER A 97 -11.79 -4.14 -19.48
N ASP A 98 -11.20 -4.94 -18.59
CA ASP A 98 -11.78 -5.24 -17.28
C ASP A 98 -11.70 -4.01 -16.37
N VAL A 99 -10.62 -3.24 -16.43
CA VAL A 99 -10.48 -2.00 -15.67
C VAL A 99 -11.50 -0.95 -16.12
N LYS A 100 -11.73 -0.83 -17.44
CA LYS A 100 -12.77 0.04 -18.01
C LYS A 100 -14.17 -0.42 -17.59
N MET A 101 -14.47 -1.71 -17.77
CA MET A 101 -15.76 -2.29 -17.39
C MET A 101 -16.03 -2.14 -15.90
N PHE A 102 -15.03 -2.38 -15.05
CA PHE A 102 -15.13 -2.19 -13.61
C PHE A 102 -15.47 -0.74 -13.26
N ARG A 103 -14.77 0.23 -13.87
CA ARG A 103 -15.04 1.66 -13.66
C ARG A 103 -16.47 2.00 -14.06
N ASP A 104 -16.87 1.66 -15.27
CA ASP A 104 -18.15 2.09 -15.84
C ASP A 104 -19.33 1.46 -15.08
N GLN A 105 -19.23 0.18 -14.72
CA GLN A 105 -20.25 -0.50 -13.92
C GLN A 105 -20.27 0.00 -12.47
N SER A 106 -19.12 0.29 -11.85
CA SER A 106 -19.08 0.86 -10.50
C SER A 106 -19.68 2.28 -10.45
N LEU A 107 -19.47 3.08 -11.51
CA LEU A 107 -20.12 4.38 -11.64
C LEU A 107 -21.64 4.23 -11.76
N LYS A 108 -22.12 3.26 -12.55
CA LYS A 108 -23.56 2.98 -12.67
C LYS A 108 -24.16 2.58 -11.32
N ILE A 109 -23.55 1.63 -10.62
CA ILE A 109 -24.00 1.19 -9.28
C ILE A 109 -24.03 2.36 -8.30
N ALA A 110 -22.99 3.21 -8.29
CA ALA A 110 -22.96 4.38 -7.42
C ALA A 110 -24.08 5.38 -7.73
N ASN A 111 -24.35 5.65 -9.01
CA ASN A 111 -25.47 6.51 -9.42
C ASN A 111 -26.83 5.91 -9.02
N ASP A 112 -27.02 4.61 -9.19
CA ASP A 112 -28.25 3.93 -8.75
C ASP A 112 -28.46 4.09 -7.23
N CYS A 113 -27.38 4.00 -6.43
CA CYS A 113 -27.43 4.30 -5.00
C CYS A 113 -27.85 5.75 -4.72
N ILE A 114 -27.32 6.73 -5.47
CA ILE A 114 -27.71 8.14 -5.35
C ILE A 114 -29.20 8.33 -5.63
N SER A 115 -29.72 7.72 -6.69
CA SER A 115 -31.15 7.77 -7.01
C SER A 115 -32.00 7.16 -5.88
N LEU A 116 -31.57 6.06 -5.27
CA LEU A 116 -32.25 5.47 -4.12
C LEU A 116 -32.29 6.42 -2.90
N PHE A 117 -31.22 7.17 -2.66
CA PHE A 117 -31.19 8.21 -1.61
C PHE A 117 -32.16 9.34 -1.92
N GLN A 118 -32.17 9.84 -3.17
CA GLN A 118 -33.07 10.91 -3.62
C GLN A 118 -34.54 10.54 -3.52
N HIS A 119 -34.89 9.27 -3.79
CA HIS A 119 -36.26 8.77 -3.70
C HIS A 119 -36.67 8.31 -2.28
N GLY A 120 -35.81 8.47 -1.27
CA GLY A 120 -36.11 8.06 0.11
C GLY A 120 -36.22 6.54 0.31
N LYS A 121 -35.73 5.73 -0.64
CA LYS A 121 -35.75 4.26 -0.60
C LYS A 121 -34.43 3.65 -0.14
N ALA A 122 -33.45 4.49 0.22
CA ALA A 122 -32.14 4.04 0.63
C ALA A 122 -32.14 3.39 2.02
N ASN A 123 -31.29 2.37 2.16
CA ASN A 123 -31.07 1.64 3.40
C ASN A 123 -29.57 1.57 3.74
N ILE A 124 -29.24 0.90 4.85
CA ILE A 124 -27.85 0.72 5.29
C ILE A 124 -26.97 0.05 4.22
N GLU A 125 -27.51 -0.90 3.45
CA GLU A 125 -26.77 -1.57 2.38
C GLU A 125 -26.50 -0.64 1.19
N THR A 126 -27.42 0.29 0.90
CA THR A 126 -27.24 1.35 -0.10
C THR A 126 -26.08 2.27 0.29
N TYR A 127 -26.00 2.66 1.57
CA TYR A 127 -24.88 3.45 2.09
C TYR A 127 -23.55 2.69 1.98
N LYS A 128 -23.50 1.43 2.44
CA LYS A 128 -22.31 0.58 2.36
C LYS A 128 -21.83 0.44 0.90
N LEU A 129 -22.76 0.22 -0.02
CA LEU A 129 -22.46 0.05 -1.43
C LEU A 129 -21.93 1.34 -2.05
N LEU A 130 -22.53 2.50 -1.77
CA LEU A 130 -22.05 3.80 -2.24
C LEU A 130 -20.65 4.12 -1.71
N ALA A 131 -20.40 3.87 -0.42
CA ALA A 131 -19.10 4.06 0.21
C ALA A 131 -18.02 3.15 -0.43
N ASN A 132 -18.33 1.87 -0.62
CA ASN A 132 -17.42 0.92 -1.27
C ASN A 132 -17.16 1.28 -2.75
N CYS A 133 -18.19 1.69 -3.51
CA CYS A 133 -18.02 2.15 -4.89
C CYS A 133 -17.12 3.37 -4.95
N SER A 134 -17.35 4.37 -4.11
CA SER A 134 -16.57 5.61 -4.08
C SER A 134 -15.11 5.34 -3.71
N LEU A 135 -14.86 4.49 -2.70
CA LEU A 135 -13.52 4.08 -2.30
C LEU A 135 -12.80 3.31 -3.42
N ALA A 136 -13.45 2.33 -4.02
CA ALA A 136 -12.88 1.53 -5.10
C ALA A 136 -12.56 2.39 -6.34
N LEU A 137 -13.48 3.27 -6.73
CA LEU A 137 -13.29 4.20 -7.84
C LEU A 137 -12.12 5.15 -7.60
N LEU A 138 -11.93 5.67 -6.39
CA LEU A 138 -10.76 6.49 -6.06
C LEU A 138 -9.45 5.70 -6.13
N ILE A 139 -9.43 4.46 -5.63
CA ILE A 139 -8.24 3.60 -5.71
C ILE A 139 -7.90 3.30 -7.18
N VAL A 140 -8.92 2.98 -7.99
CA VAL A 140 -8.77 2.74 -9.43
C VAL A 140 -8.28 4.00 -10.13
N PHE A 141 -8.88 5.17 -9.84
CA PHE A 141 -8.53 6.43 -10.50
C PHE A 141 -7.10 6.90 -10.17
N ASN A 142 -6.75 6.96 -8.89
CA ASN A 142 -5.45 7.47 -8.46
C ASN A 142 -4.31 6.46 -8.67
N ARG A 143 -4.63 5.17 -8.90
CA ARG A 143 -3.64 4.07 -8.99
C ARG A 143 -2.65 4.08 -7.80
N ARG A 144 -3.09 4.50 -6.62
CA ARG A 144 -2.28 4.59 -5.39
C ARG A 144 -2.36 3.33 -4.55
N ARG A 145 -1.54 3.25 -3.49
CA ARG A 145 -1.67 2.18 -2.49
C ARG A 145 -3.02 2.34 -1.79
N ILE A 146 -3.64 1.22 -1.41
CA ILE A 146 -4.94 1.25 -0.72
C ILE A 146 -4.87 2.09 0.56
N GLY A 147 -3.77 1.97 1.31
CA GLY A 147 -3.53 2.75 2.53
C GLY A 147 -3.61 4.27 2.30
N ASP A 148 -3.18 4.75 1.15
CA ASP A 148 -3.16 6.19 0.86
C ASP A 148 -4.59 6.76 0.72
N VAL A 149 -5.56 5.94 0.32
CA VAL A 149 -6.95 6.35 0.05
C VAL A 149 -7.90 5.93 1.18
N GLN A 150 -7.75 4.72 1.72
CA GLN A 150 -8.70 4.16 2.68
C GLN A 150 -8.72 4.91 4.03
N PHE A 151 -7.58 5.50 4.39
CA PHE A 151 -7.41 6.27 5.63
C PHE A 151 -7.79 7.75 5.46
N LEU A 152 -8.42 8.13 4.34
CA LEU A 152 -8.81 9.51 4.11
C LEU A 152 -9.79 9.99 5.19
N LYS A 153 -9.41 11.04 5.92
CA LYS A 153 -10.24 11.68 6.94
C LYS A 153 -11.19 12.71 6.34
N ILE A 154 -12.30 12.96 7.05
CA ILE A 154 -13.27 13.99 6.66
C ILE A 154 -12.65 15.39 6.77
N SER A 155 -11.85 15.64 7.81
CA SER A 155 -11.10 16.89 7.99
C SER A 155 -10.23 17.19 6.76
N ASP A 156 -9.46 16.20 6.33
CA ASP A 156 -8.52 16.33 5.22
C ASP A 156 -9.26 16.55 3.89
N TYR A 157 -10.39 15.87 3.69
CA TYR A 157 -11.26 16.10 2.54
C TYR A 157 -11.85 17.52 2.53
N ASN A 158 -12.25 18.05 3.69
CA ASN A 158 -12.84 19.39 3.80
C ASN A 158 -11.79 20.50 3.77
N HIS A 159 -10.53 20.20 4.07
CA HIS A 159 -9.44 21.15 3.94
C HIS A 159 -9.23 21.53 2.47
N GLU A 160 -9.68 22.73 2.10
CA GLU A 160 -9.40 23.36 0.81
C GLU A 160 -7.97 23.93 0.77
N ASN A 161 -6.96 23.08 0.94
CA ASN A 161 -5.63 23.44 0.48
C ASN A 161 -5.62 23.31 -1.05
N ARG A 162 -6.10 24.38 -1.72
CA ARG A 162 -5.68 24.74 -3.08
C ARG A 162 -4.18 25.06 -3.01
N THR A 163 -3.34 24.07 -2.71
CA THR A 163 -1.90 24.24 -2.86
C THR A 163 -1.68 24.67 -4.30
N ASN A 164 -1.06 25.82 -4.44
CA ASN A 164 -0.64 26.37 -5.71
C ASN A 164 -0.02 25.26 -6.56
N PHE A 165 -0.73 24.92 -7.64
CA PHE A 165 -0.39 23.89 -8.63
C PHE A 165 0.89 24.28 -9.42
N VAL A 166 1.76 25.12 -8.87
CA VAL A 166 2.79 25.85 -9.64
C VAL A 166 3.81 24.89 -10.23
N ASP A 167 4.21 23.85 -9.50
CA ASP A 167 5.22 22.89 -9.96
C ASP A 167 4.72 21.93 -11.05
N PHE A 168 3.39 21.68 -11.14
CA PHE A 168 2.81 20.82 -12.18
C PHE A 168 2.12 21.60 -13.30
N LYS A 169 1.76 22.88 -13.09
CA LYS A 169 1.09 23.69 -14.12
C LYS A 169 1.99 23.87 -15.33
N SER A 170 3.30 24.01 -15.13
CA SER A 170 4.29 24.12 -16.19
C SER A 170 4.42 22.85 -17.03
N ALA A 171 4.15 21.68 -16.46
CA ALA A 171 4.28 20.38 -17.11
C ALA A 171 2.99 19.92 -17.81
N LEU A 172 1.84 20.50 -17.49
CA LEU A 172 0.56 20.13 -18.09
C LEU A 172 0.25 20.98 -19.32
N SER A 173 -0.19 20.32 -20.38
CA SER A 173 -0.85 20.96 -21.53
C SER A 173 -2.13 21.70 -21.11
N ASP A 174 -2.62 22.61 -21.95
CA ASP A 174 -3.81 23.41 -21.65
C ASP A 174 -5.07 22.55 -21.44
N THR A 175 -5.17 21.43 -22.15
CA THR A 175 -6.26 20.45 -22.00
C THR A 175 -6.18 19.71 -20.66
N GLU A 176 -4.98 19.27 -20.25
CA GLU A 176 -4.77 18.64 -18.94
C GLU A 176 -4.99 19.62 -17.79
N ARG A 177 -4.61 20.89 -17.97
CA ARG A 177 -4.88 21.97 -17.02
C ARG A 177 -6.38 22.23 -16.86
N MET A 178 -7.15 22.17 -17.96
CA MET A 178 -8.61 22.26 -17.91
C MET A 178 -9.23 21.05 -17.19
N LEU A 179 -8.72 19.84 -17.43
CA LEU A 179 -9.20 18.62 -16.78
C LEU A 179 -8.92 18.61 -15.27
N THR A 180 -7.75 19.08 -14.85
CA THR A 180 -7.38 19.13 -13.43
C THR A 180 -8.16 20.18 -12.62
N LYS A 181 -8.66 21.25 -13.25
CA LYS A 181 -9.58 22.20 -12.59
C LYS A 181 -10.86 21.55 -12.07
N LYS A 182 -11.31 20.45 -12.68
CA LYS A 182 -12.51 19.71 -12.26
C LYS A 182 -12.24 18.73 -11.12
N TYR A 183 -10.99 18.54 -10.74
CA TYR A 183 -10.61 17.58 -9.70
C TYR A 183 -10.32 18.31 -8.39
N LYS A 184 -10.95 17.85 -7.30
CA LYS A 184 -10.60 18.30 -5.97
C LYS A 184 -9.32 17.61 -5.54
N ARG A 185 -8.34 18.40 -5.10
CA ARG A 185 -7.06 17.91 -4.59
C ARG A 185 -7.13 17.82 -3.07
N VAL A 186 -6.84 16.64 -2.54
CA VAL A 186 -6.87 16.36 -1.10
C VAL A 186 -5.50 15.85 -0.68
N VAL A 187 -4.97 16.34 0.45
CA VAL A 187 -3.71 15.86 1.01
C VAL A 187 -4.01 14.99 2.22
N ASN A 188 -3.53 13.76 2.21
CA ASN A 188 -3.69 12.80 3.31
C ASN A 188 -2.30 12.34 3.83
N GLY A 189 -2.24 11.87 5.06
CA GLY A 189 -1.05 11.25 5.63
C GLY A 189 -0.81 9.83 5.07
N GLY A 190 0.31 9.64 4.38
CA GLY A 190 0.77 8.33 3.92
C GLY A 190 1.73 7.65 4.88
N LYS A 191 2.22 6.46 4.49
CA LYS A 191 3.20 5.70 5.27
C LYS A 191 4.46 6.53 5.53
N GLY A 192 4.89 6.59 6.80
CA GLY A 192 6.09 7.32 7.22
C GLY A 192 5.89 8.83 7.29
N SER A 193 4.67 9.29 7.59
CA SER A 193 4.30 10.70 7.72
C SER A 193 4.55 11.53 6.46
N ARG A 194 4.53 10.89 5.29
CA ARG A 194 4.70 11.58 4.00
C ARG A 194 3.35 12.07 3.49
N PRO A 195 3.23 13.33 3.03
CA PRO A 195 1.98 13.81 2.43
C PRO A 195 1.70 13.05 1.12
N VAL A 196 0.46 12.62 0.95
CA VAL A 196 -0.01 11.97 -0.27
C VAL A 196 -1.15 12.79 -0.86
N VAL A 197 -1.04 13.09 -2.15
CA VAL A 197 -2.06 13.80 -2.91
C VAL A 197 -3.04 12.80 -3.50
N ILE A 198 -4.32 13.01 -3.23
CA ILE A 198 -5.46 12.29 -3.82
C ILE A 198 -6.22 13.27 -4.71
N LEU A 199 -6.40 12.90 -5.97
CA LEU A 199 -7.27 13.61 -6.89
C LEU A 199 -8.66 12.97 -6.85
N VAL A 200 -9.67 13.80 -6.63
CA VAL A 200 -11.07 13.40 -6.52
C VAL A 200 -11.85 13.99 -7.71
N PRO A 201 -12.21 13.17 -8.70
CA PRO A 201 -13.07 13.59 -9.82
C PRO A 201 -14.42 14.13 -9.35
N GLU A 202 -14.97 15.12 -10.06
CA GLU A 202 -16.27 15.74 -9.78
C GLU A 202 -17.40 14.71 -9.55
N ILE A 203 -17.50 13.69 -10.40
CA ILE A 203 -18.49 12.62 -10.22
C ILE A 203 -18.34 11.86 -8.88
N ILE A 204 -17.12 11.67 -8.41
CA ILE A 204 -16.85 11.03 -7.11
C ILE A 204 -17.09 12.01 -5.98
N GLN A 205 -16.83 13.30 -6.17
CA GLN A 205 -17.19 14.33 -5.19
C GLN A 205 -18.69 14.33 -4.92
N ASN A 206 -19.53 14.15 -5.96
CA ASN A 206 -20.98 14.01 -5.79
C ASN A 206 -21.36 12.81 -4.92
N PHE A 207 -20.69 11.66 -5.11
CA PHE A 207 -20.90 10.48 -4.28
C PHE A 207 -20.45 10.72 -2.83
N ILE A 208 -19.31 11.37 -2.63
CA ILE A 208 -18.81 11.73 -1.30
C ILE A 208 -19.77 12.70 -0.61
N SER A 209 -20.31 13.68 -1.31
CA SER A 209 -21.30 14.62 -0.76
C SER A 209 -22.54 13.89 -0.24
N ALA A 210 -23.06 12.92 -1.00
CA ALA A 210 -24.17 12.09 -0.54
C ALA A 210 -23.80 11.19 0.66
N ILE A 211 -22.59 10.60 0.66
CA ILE A 211 -22.07 9.84 1.80
C ILE A 211 -22.03 10.71 3.06
N LEU A 212 -21.55 11.95 2.95
CA LEU A 212 -21.44 12.89 4.07
C LEU A 212 -22.82 13.36 4.54
N GLN A 213 -23.74 13.64 3.62
CA GLN A 213 -25.12 14.06 3.92
C GLN A 213 -25.86 13.01 4.75
N HIS A 214 -25.77 11.74 4.37
CA HIS A 214 -26.47 10.64 5.03
C HIS A 214 -25.66 9.95 6.15
N ARG A 215 -24.43 10.40 6.41
CA ARG A 215 -23.51 9.77 7.37
C ARG A 215 -24.10 9.63 8.77
N LYS A 216 -24.73 10.70 9.28
CA LYS A 216 -25.26 10.78 10.66
C LYS A 216 -26.28 9.68 10.96
N THR A 217 -26.93 9.13 9.93
CA THR A 217 -27.92 8.05 10.07
C THR A 217 -27.28 6.67 10.25
N TYR A 218 -26.10 6.43 9.69
CA TYR A 218 -25.53 5.08 9.57
C TYR A 218 -24.18 4.89 10.26
N VAL A 219 -23.45 5.97 10.56
CA VAL A 219 -22.09 5.94 11.11
C VAL A 219 -22.03 6.81 12.36
N SER A 220 -21.33 6.31 13.39
CA SER A 220 -21.08 7.07 14.62
C SER A 220 -20.42 8.43 14.34
N PRO A 221 -20.84 9.52 15.03
CA PRO A 221 -20.23 10.83 14.90
C PRO A 221 -18.74 10.86 15.29
N ASP A 222 -18.29 9.93 16.14
CA ASP A 222 -16.89 9.85 16.60
C ASP A 222 -15.94 9.32 15.52
N ASN A 223 -16.47 8.77 14.44
CA ASN A 223 -15.67 8.21 13.37
C ASN A 223 -15.19 9.30 12.40
N GLU A 224 -13.88 9.53 12.34
CA GLU A 224 -13.24 10.55 11.49
C GLU A 224 -13.01 10.14 10.02
N TYR A 225 -13.13 8.85 9.69
CA TYR A 225 -12.77 8.34 8.36
C TYR A 225 -13.91 8.50 7.36
N LEU A 226 -13.58 9.02 6.17
CA LEU A 226 -14.54 9.33 5.12
C LEU A 226 -15.31 8.09 4.67
N PHE A 227 -14.61 6.98 4.44
CA PHE A 227 -15.18 5.73 3.93
C PHE A 227 -15.55 4.72 5.04
N ALA A 228 -15.96 5.19 6.21
CA ALA A 228 -16.44 4.33 7.28
C ALA A 228 -17.65 3.49 6.83
N ILE A 229 -17.65 2.20 7.18
CA ILE A 229 -18.68 1.24 6.80
C ILE A 229 -19.57 0.92 8.02
N PRO A 230 -20.89 1.18 7.96
CA PRO A 230 -21.82 0.87 9.05
C PRO A 230 -21.74 -0.59 9.51
N GLY A 231 -21.74 -0.82 10.82
CA GLY A 231 -21.68 -2.17 11.40
C GLY A 231 -20.32 -2.88 11.24
N SER A 232 -19.27 -2.18 10.81
CA SER A 232 -17.91 -2.71 10.82
C SER A 232 -17.27 -2.55 12.19
N THR A 233 -16.45 -3.52 12.60
CA THR A 233 -15.59 -3.42 13.79
C THR A 233 -14.39 -2.48 13.57
N ILE A 234 -14.12 -2.11 12.32
CA ILE A 234 -12.99 -1.27 11.94
C ILE A 234 -13.51 0.12 11.58
N THR A 235 -12.75 1.15 11.97
CA THR A 235 -13.18 2.54 11.86
C THR A 235 -13.10 3.09 10.43
N TRP A 236 -12.29 2.50 9.55
CA TRP A 236 -12.19 2.89 8.12
C TRP A 236 -12.72 1.81 7.18
N GLY A 237 -13.02 2.20 5.94
CA GLY A 237 -13.41 1.27 4.88
C GLY A 237 -12.23 0.48 4.35
N LYS A 238 -12.42 -0.82 4.10
CA LYS A 238 -11.37 -1.69 3.55
C LYS A 238 -11.38 -1.65 2.03
N GLY A 239 -10.38 -0.99 1.43
CA GLY A 239 -10.34 -0.82 -0.03
C GLY A 239 -10.11 -2.12 -0.80
N ASP A 240 -9.43 -3.11 -0.21
CA ASP A 240 -9.27 -4.44 -0.79
C ASP A 240 -10.60 -5.20 -0.83
N VAL A 241 -11.38 -5.12 0.26
CA VAL A 241 -12.73 -5.70 0.33
C VAL A 241 -13.67 -5.02 -0.65
N ALA A 242 -13.64 -3.68 -0.72
CA ALA A 242 -14.45 -2.91 -1.66
C ALA A 242 -14.18 -3.32 -3.12
N LEU A 243 -12.90 -3.40 -3.51
CA LEU A 243 -12.50 -3.85 -4.85
C LEU A 243 -12.98 -5.29 -5.12
N GLN A 244 -12.76 -6.22 -4.19
CA GLN A 244 -13.15 -7.61 -4.37
C GLN A 244 -14.66 -7.80 -4.44
N GLN A 245 -15.43 -7.13 -3.59
CA GLN A 245 -16.90 -7.23 -3.60
C GLN A 245 -17.47 -6.72 -4.92
N LEU A 246 -16.98 -5.58 -5.42
CA LEU A 246 -17.41 -5.03 -6.70
C LEU A 246 -16.95 -5.90 -7.88
N ALA A 247 -15.71 -6.41 -7.84
CA ALA A 247 -15.19 -7.29 -8.89
C ALA A 247 -15.96 -8.61 -8.98
N LYS A 248 -16.54 -9.10 -7.88
CA LYS A 248 -17.44 -10.26 -7.88
C LYS A 248 -18.84 -9.95 -8.42
N LYS A 249 -19.33 -8.72 -8.22
CA LYS A 249 -20.64 -8.27 -8.73
C LYS A 249 -20.60 -7.94 -10.23
N ILE A 250 -19.45 -7.52 -10.73
CA ILE A 250 -19.25 -7.12 -12.12
C ILE A 250 -18.70 -8.33 -12.89
N ASN A 251 -19.27 -8.63 -14.06
CA ASN A 251 -18.85 -9.77 -14.87
C ASN A 251 -17.53 -9.49 -15.62
N LEU A 252 -16.42 -9.48 -14.89
CA LEU A 252 -15.07 -9.28 -15.42
C LEU A 252 -14.48 -10.59 -15.96
N LYS A 253 -13.58 -10.52 -16.94
CA LYS A 253 -12.89 -11.71 -17.46
C LYS A 253 -11.89 -12.28 -16.45
N GLN A 254 -11.19 -11.40 -15.72
CA GLN A 254 -10.17 -11.78 -14.75
C GLN A 254 -10.32 -10.97 -13.45
N PRO A 255 -11.39 -11.15 -12.67
CA PRO A 255 -11.65 -10.37 -11.45
C PRO A 255 -10.53 -10.48 -10.39
N GLN A 256 -9.83 -11.62 -10.33
CA GLN A 256 -8.69 -11.86 -9.44
C GLN A 256 -7.50 -10.93 -9.70
N THR A 257 -7.45 -10.28 -10.86
CA THR A 257 -6.40 -9.32 -11.20
C THR A 257 -6.65 -7.95 -10.60
N LEU A 258 -7.89 -7.63 -10.24
CA LEU A 258 -8.28 -6.31 -9.79
C LEU A 258 -7.91 -6.06 -8.31
N SER A 259 -6.66 -5.75 -8.07
CA SER A 259 -6.16 -5.29 -6.77
C SER A 259 -5.27 -4.07 -6.94
N SER A 260 -5.18 -3.21 -5.92
CA SER A 260 -4.31 -2.00 -5.97
C SER A 260 -2.87 -2.33 -6.37
N ASN A 261 -2.30 -3.43 -5.87
CA ASN A 261 -0.94 -3.83 -6.21
C ASN A 261 -0.78 -4.16 -7.70
N LYS A 262 -1.76 -4.86 -8.28
CA LYS A 262 -1.74 -5.22 -9.70
C LYS A 262 -2.14 -4.04 -10.60
N LEU A 263 -3.02 -3.15 -10.15
CA LEU A 263 -3.35 -1.89 -10.83
C LEU A 263 -2.14 -0.94 -10.92
N ARG A 264 -1.30 -0.90 -9.88
CA ARG A 264 -0.03 -0.16 -9.90
C ARG A 264 0.98 -0.74 -10.89
N LYS A 265 1.05 -2.07 -10.98
CA LYS A 265 1.87 -2.76 -11.99
C LYS A 265 1.33 -2.52 -13.40
N HIS A 266 0.02 -2.62 -13.58
CA HIS A 266 -0.67 -2.39 -14.85
C HIS A 266 -0.35 -1.00 -15.42
N ILE A 267 -0.45 0.06 -14.62
CA ILE A 267 -0.18 1.41 -15.13
C ILE A 267 1.30 1.58 -15.52
N ALA A 268 2.24 1.00 -14.75
CA ALA A 268 3.66 1.00 -15.13
C ALA A 268 3.90 0.28 -16.45
N THR A 269 3.27 -0.88 -16.68
CA THR A 269 3.35 -1.62 -17.95
C THR A 269 2.74 -0.82 -19.11
N VAL A 270 1.59 -0.17 -18.92
CA VAL A 270 0.98 0.67 -19.96
C VAL A 270 1.89 1.86 -20.30
N MET A 271 2.50 2.51 -19.31
CA MET A 271 3.42 3.63 -19.56
C MET A 271 4.69 3.20 -20.32
N GLN A 272 5.23 2.01 -20.01
CA GLN A 272 6.34 1.45 -20.78
C GLN A 272 5.96 1.20 -22.24
N LEU A 273 4.73 0.71 -22.50
CA LEU A 273 4.22 0.52 -23.86
C LEU A 273 3.99 1.85 -24.61
N LEU A 274 3.68 2.92 -23.88
CA LEU A 274 3.49 4.27 -24.44
C LEU A 274 4.82 4.99 -24.73
N ASN A 275 5.97 4.37 -24.42
CA ASN A 275 7.31 4.91 -24.66
C ASN A 275 7.51 6.36 -24.15
N LEU A 276 7.05 6.62 -22.92
CA LEU A 276 7.18 7.93 -22.29
C LEU A 276 8.66 8.30 -22.07
N SER A 277 8.94 9.60 -22.15
CA SER A 277 10.25 10.17 -21.82
C SER A 277 10.62 9.96 -20.35
N GLN A 278 11.92 10.05 -20.03
CA GLN A 278 12.41 9.89 -18.65
C GLN A 278 11.80 10.91 -17.67
N ASP A 279 11.55 12.14 -18.14
CA ASP A 279 10.92 13.19 -17.33
C ASP A 279 9.45 12.88 -17.04
N GLU A 280 8.70 12.37 -18.03
CA GLU A 280 7.31 11.92 -17.83
C GLU A 280 7.22 10.73 -16.87
N VAL A 281 8.15 9.77 -16.98
CA VAL A 281 8.24 8.62 -16.06
C VAL A 281 8.56 9.08 -14.64
N LYS A 282 9.47 10.06 -14.47
CA LYS A 282 9.84 10.62 -13.17
C LYS A 282 8.68 11.38 -12.52
N GLN A 283 7.99 12.23 -13.28
CA GLN A 283 6.79 12.93 -12.81
C GLN A 283 5.69 11.95 -12.40
N PHE A 284 5.45 10.93 -13.21
CA PHE A 284 4.47 9.90 -12.94
C PHE A 284 4.81 9.06 -11.69
N SER A 285 6.07 8.70 -11.50
CA SER A 285 6.56 7.93 -10.34
C SER A 285 6.38 8.70 -9.02
N SER A 286 6.66 10.01 -9.04
CA SER A 286 6.36 10.93 -7.93
C SER A 286 4.85 10.97 -7.64
N PHE A 287 4.03 11.08 -8.70
CA PHE A 287 2.57 11.01 -8.60
C PHE A 287 2.04 9.65 -8.15
N MET A 288 2.80 8.55 -8.22
CA MET A 288 2.38 7.25 -7.67
C MET A 288 2.88 7.01 -6.23
N GLY A 289 3.73 7.89 -5.69
CA GLY A 289 4.30 7.74 -4.35
C GLY A 289 5.42 6.70 -4.29
N HIS A 290 6.10 6.51 -5.42
CA HIS A 290 7.36 5.79 -5.50
C HIS A 290 8.49 6.77 -5.19
N THR A 291 9.39 6.37 -4.29
CA THR A 291 10.68 7.08 -4.11
C THR A 291 11.63 6.48 -5.14
N GLN A 292 12.47 7.31 -5.78
CA GLN A 292 13.38 7.01 -6.90
C GLN A 292 14.20 5.70 -6.78
N LYS A 293 14.41 5.21 -5.55
CA LYS A 293 15.11 3.97 -5.18
C LYS A 293 14.48 2.64 -5.67
N THR A 294 13.75 2.58 -6.77
CA THR A 294 13.31 1.28 -7.32
C THR A 294 13.41 1.20 -8.84
N HIS A 295 13.86 2.26 -9.52
CA HIS A 295 14.10 2.25 -10.96
C HIS A 295 15.58 2.35 -11.35
N GLU A 296 16.44 2.84 -10.46
CA GLU A 296 17.89 2.96 -10.71
C GLU A 296 18.66 1.64 -10.48
N GLU A 297 18.14 0.70 -9.68
CA GLU A 297 18.81 -0.58 -9.41
C GLU A 297 18.64 -1.64 -10.52
N PHE A 298 18.10 -1.27 -11.70
CA PHE A 298 17.96 -2.18 -12.84
C PHE A 298 18.73 -1.75 -14.10
N TYR A 299 19.41 -0.60 -14.08
CA TYR A 299 20.20 -0.10 -15.23
C TYR A 299 21.50 0.61 -14.82
N GLU A 300 22.24 0.02 -13.87
CA GLU A 300 23.71 0.10 -13.82
C GLU A 300 24.30 -1.29 -13.55
#